data_AF-A0A836TKD3-F1
#
_entry.id   AF-A0A836TKD3-F1
#
_cell.length_a   1.000
_cell.length_b   1.000
_cell.length_c   1.000
_cell.angle_alpha   90.00
_cell.angle_beta   90.00
_cell.angle_gamma   90.00
#
_symmetry.space_group_name_H-M   'P 1'
#
loop_
_entity.id
_entity.type
_entity.pdbx_description
1 polymer ?
#
loop_
_entity_poly.entity_id
_entity_poly.type
_entity_poly.pdbx_seq_one_letter_code
_entity_poly.pdbx_strand_id
1 'polypeptide(L)'
;MLNELFRSEISLDLDYRILSAVGSLLALSLLFIVLAIKRFFRGNILTASIQSLSGLSLCLAALLSLSIAMNFYSYGRLTFEQPIVQLTFKKMEEQQFQVDISFENKKSLIAT
;
A
#
# COMPACT_ATOMS: atom_id res chain seq x y z
N MET A 1 0.42 -24.79 -0.05
CA MET A 1 1.15 -24.50 1.21
C MET A 1 2.40 -23.65 0.99
N LEU A 2 3.35 -24.04 0.12
CA LEU A 2 4.53 -23.22 -0.23
C LEU A 2 4.20 -21.83 -0.81
N ASN A 3 3.17 -21.75 -1.67
CA ASN A 3 2.75 -20.48 -2.30
C ASN A 3 2.18 -19.45 -1.31
N GLU A 4 1.55 -19.92 -0.23
CA GLU A 4 1.01 -19.08 0.85
C GLU A 4 2.14 -18.52 1.71
N LEU A 5 3.13 -19.35 2.04
CA LEU A 5 4.33 -18.94 2.79
C LEU A 5 5.13 -17.88 2.03
N PHE A 6 5.38 -18.11 0.74
CA PHE A 6 6.12 -17.16 -0.12
C PHE A 6 5.39 -15.81 -0.25
N ARG A 7 4.06 -15.84 -0.38
CA ARG A 7 3.23 -14.63 -0.43
C ARG A 7 3.27 -13.88 0.91
N SER A 8 3.25 -14.57 2.04
CA SER A 8 3.35 -13.95 3.36
C SER A 8 4.71 -13.29 3.60
N GLU A 9 5.79 -13.94 3.16
CA GLU A 9 7.16 -13.45 3.32
C GLU A 9 7.41 -12.20 2.47
N ILE A 10 6.92 -12.19 1.22
CA ILE A 10 6.99 -11.02 0.34
C ILE A 10 6.16 -9.85 0.88
N SER A 11 4.97 -10.10 1.41
CA SER A 11 4.13 -9.04 2.00
C SER A 11 4.81 -8.42 3.22
N LEU A 12 5.37 -9.23 4.12
CA LEU A 12 6.09 -8.75 5.31
C LEU A 12 7.35 -7.93 4.95
N ASP A 13 8.13 -8.37 3.95
CA ASP A 13 9.32 -7.62 3.50
C ASP A 13 8.94 -6.28 2.87
N LEU A 14 7.88 -6.27 2.05
CA LEU A 14 7.42 -5.06 1.37
C LEU A 14 6.89 -4.03 2.39
N ASP A 15 6.11 -4.46 3.37
CA ASP A 15 5.56 -3.58 4.41
C ASP A 15 6.67 -2.97 5.28
N TYR A 16 7.68 -3.75 5.66
CA TYR A 16 8.81 -3.26 6.45
C TYR A 16 9.66 -2.23 5.68
N ARG A 17 9.89 -2.46 4.38
CA ARG A 17 10.64 -1.53 3.52
C ARG A 17 9.91 -0.22 3.30
N ILE A 18 8.59 -0.25 3.11
CA ILE A 18 7.77 0.97 2.99
C ILE A 18 7.77 1.73 4.31
N LEU A 19 7.56 1.04 5.43
CA LEU A 19 7.52 1.67 6.75
C LEU A 19 8.83 2.35 7.12
N SER A 20 9.96 1.68 6.89
CA SER A 20 11.30 2.23 7.15
C SER A 20 11.65 3.40 6.20
N ALA A 21 11.28 3.33 4.92
CA ALA A 21 11.46 4.43 3.97
C ALA A 21 10.66 5.67 4.37
N VAL A 22 9.37 5.53 4.67
CA VAL A 22 8.52 6.65 5.12
C VAL A 22 9.01 7.20 6.46
N GLY A 23 9.37 6.33 7.41
CA GLY A 23 9.89 6.73 8.71
C GLY A 23 11.18 7.56 8.60
N SER A 24 12.11 7.14 7.73
CA SER A 24 13.35 7.90 7.50
C SER A 24 13.10 9.26 6.84
N LEU A 25 12.17 9.35 5.88
CA LEU A 25 11.78 10.63 5.26
C LEU A 25 11.18 11.61 6.28
N LEU A 26 10.29 11.11 7.15
CA LEU A 26 9.68 11.92 8.21
C LEU A 26 10.71 12.41 9.22
N ALA A 27 11.61 11.52 9.67
CA ALA A 27 12.69 11.89 10.59
C ALA A 27 13.61 12.97 9.98
N LEU A 28 13.97 12.82 8.71
CA LEU A 28 14.79 13.81 8.00
C LEU A 28 14.07 15.16 7.87
N SER A 29 12.79 15.15 7.54
CA SER A 29 11.95 16.35 7.45
C SER A 29 11.87 17.09 8.78
N LEU A 30 11.61 16.36 9.88
CA LEU A 30 11.63 16.91 11.24
C LEU A 30 12.97 17.55 11.59
N LEU A 31 14.08 16.89 11.25
CA LEU A 31 15.42 17.41 11.50
C LEU A 31 15.66 18.72 10.75
N PHE A 32 15.27 18.82 9.47
CA PHE A 32 15.37 20.07 8.70
C PHE A 32 14.51 21.19 9.28
N ILE A 33 13.29 20.89 9.73
CA ILE A 33 12.40 21.88 10.37
C ILE A 33 13.00 22.40 11.67
N VAL A 34 13.51 21.52 12.53
CA VAL A 34 14.14 21.91 13.80
C VAL A 34 15.40 22.76 13.57
N LEU A 35 16.23 22.40 12.59
CA LEU A 35 17.40 23.20 12.21
C LEU A 35 16.99 24.58 11.67
N ALA A 36 15.93 24.65 10.86
CA ALA A 36 15.42 25.90 10.33
C ALA A 36 14.93 26.83 11.44
N ILE A 37 14.16 26.31 12.41
CA ILE A 37 13.71 27.06 13.58
C ILE A 37 14.90 27.60 14.38
N LYS A 38 15.88 26.75 14.70
CA LYS A 38 17.08 27.15 15.45
C LYS A 38 17.90 28.22 14.74
N ARG A 39 17.89 28.23 13.40
CA ARG A 39 18.62 29.20 12.56
C ARG A 39 17.85 30.50 12.35
N PHE A 40 16.51 30.44 12.35
CA PHE A 40 15.64 31.62 12.36
C PHE A 40 15.90 32.48 13.60
N PHE A 41 16.03 31.86 14.77
CA PHE A 41 16.40 32.56 16.02
C PHE A 41 17.83 33.12 16.04
N ARG A 42 18.69 32.72 15.09
CA ARG A 42 20.05 33.25 14.91
C ARG A 42 20.13 34.42 13.91
N GLY A 43 19.01 34.92 13.41
CA GLY A 43 18.96 36.12 12.55
C GLY A 43 19.27 35.89 11.06
N ASN A 44 19.58 34.66 10.64
CA ASN A 44 19.88 34.34 9.25
C ASN A 44 18.62 33.87 8.50
N ILE A 45 17.72 34.83 8.23
CA ILE A 45 16.38 34.61 7.65
C ILE A 45 16.43 33.88 6.30
N LEU A 46 17.35 34.27 5.40
CA LEU A 46 17.50 33.63 4.08
C LEU A 46 17.81 32.14 4.15
N THR A 47 18.78 31.75 4.98
CA THR A 47 19.12 30.32 5.16
C THR A 47 18.04 29.54 5.92
N ALA A 48 17.34 30.20 6.84
CA ALA A 48 16.21 29.59 7.53
C ALA A 48 15.07 29.30 6.56
N SER A 49 14.74 30.22 5.65
CA SER A 49 13.70 30.03 4.63
C SER A 49 14.01 28.86 3.70
N ILE A 50 15.26 28.73 3.22
CA ILE A 50 15.67 27.60 2.37
C ILE A 50 15.53 26.28 3.14
N GLN A 51 16.00 26.22 4.40
CA GLN A 51 15.88 25.00 5.21
C GLN A 51 14.42 24.64 5.52
N SER A 52 13.57 25.62 5.83
CA SER A 52 12.13 25.43 6.03
C SER A 52 11.45 24.91 4.77
N LEU A 53 11.77 25.48 3.60
CA LEU A 53 11.20 25.06 2.32
C LEU A 53 11.63 23.65 1.94
N SER A 54 12.90 23.30 2.14
CA SER A 54 13.40 21.94 1.93
C SER A 54 12.74 20.94 2.88
N GLY A 55 12.59 21.28 4.16
CA GLY A 55 11.89 20.44 5.15
C GLY A 55 10.41 20.21 4.79
N LEU A 56 9.72 21.27 4.37
CA LEU A 56 8.32 21.21 3.93
C LEU A 56 8.16 20.37 2.66
N SER A 57 9.07 20.53 1.68
CA SER A 57 9.09 19.73 0.46
C SER A 57 9.28 18.24 0.75
N LEU A 58 10.20 17.88 1.65
CA LEU A 58 10.39 16.51 2.12
C LEU A 58 9.16 15.96 2.85
N CYS A 59 8.50 16.78 3.67
CA CYS A 59 7.27 16.39 4.36
C CYS A 59 6.15 16.07 3.36
N LEU A 60 5.95 16.95 2.36
CA LEU A 60 4.97 16.74 1.30
C LEU A 60 5.27 15.49 0.48
N ALA A 61 6.55 15.25 0.14
CA ALA A 61 6.96 14.03 -0.56
C ALA A 61 6.67 12.76 0.26
N ALA A 62 6.88 12.79 1.57
CA ALA A 62 6.54 11.68 2.48
C ALA A 62 5.04 11.42 2.52
N LEU A 63 4.23 12.48 2.68
CA LEU A 63 2.76 12.38 2.71
C LEU A 63 2.18 11.88 1.38
N LEU A 64 2.77 12.30 0.26
CA LEU A 64 2.37 11.87 -1.06
C LEU A 64 2.70 10.39 -1.28
N SER A 65 3.90 9.95 -0.86
CA SER A 65 4.29 8.54 -0.90
C SER A 65 3.38 7.67 -0.02
N LEU A 66 3.01 8.15 1.17
CA LEU A 66 2.07 7.48 2.06
C LEU A 66 0.67 7.37 1.42
N SER A 67 0.18 8.45 0.80
CA SER A 67 -1.10 8.43 0.08
C SER A 67 -1.10 7.41 -1.06
N ILE A 68 -0.02 7.32 -1.83
CA ILE A 68 0.12 6.33 -2.91
C ILE A 68 0.11 4.90 -2.33
N ALA A 69 0.89 4.64 -1.28
CA ALA A 69 0.93 3.33 -0.64
C ALA A 69 -0.45 2.91 -0.09
N MET A 70 -1.15 3.82 0.58
CA MET A 70 -2.51 3.62 1.07
C MET A 70 -3.51 3.36 -0.06
N ASN A 71 -3.34 4.04 -1.19
CA ASN A 71 -4.18 3.88 -2.36
C ASN A 71 -3.97 2.49 -3.00
N PHE A 72 -2.73 2.03 -3.16
CA PHE A 72 -2.43 0.66 -3.60
C PHE A 72 -2.96 -0.40 -2.64
N TYR A 73 -2.80 -0.20 -1.33
CA TYR A 73 -3.34 -1.13 -0.33
C TYR A 73 -4.88 -1.19 -0.36
N SER A 74 -5.54 -0.05 -0.60
CA SER A 74 -6.99 0.01 -0.76
C SER A 74 -7.49 -0.61 -2.05
N TYR A 75 -6.74 -0.51 -3.15
CA TYR A 75 -7.11 -1.19 -4.40
C TYR A 75 -7.22 -2.71 -4.20
N GLY A 76 -6.31 -3.31 -3.44
CA GLY A 76 -6.41 -4.73 -3.07
C GLY A 76 -7.70 -5.10 -2.31
N ARG A 77 -8.34 -4.13 -1.63
CA ARG A 77 -9.63 -4.32 -0.93
C ARG A 77 -10.84 -4.10 -1.82
N LEU A 78 -10.75 -3.20 -2.81
CA LEU A 78 -11.85 -2.85 -3.73
C LEU A 78 -11.94 -3.80 -4.94
N THR A 79 -10.84 -4.45 -5.31
CA THR A 79 -10.79 -5.49 -6.36
C THR A 79 -10.89 -6.90 -5.77
N PHE A 80 -11.52 -7.06 -4.60
CA PHE A 80 -12.05 -8.37 -4.22
C PHE A 80 -13.22 -8.70 -5.16
N GLU A 81 -12.89 -9.13 -6.37
CA GLU A 81 -13.81 -9.88 -7.21
C GLU A 81 -14.14 -11.15 -6.43
N GLN A 82 -15.29 -11.17 -5.76
CA GLN A 82 -15.80 -12.38 -5.14
C GLN A 82 -16.10 -13.35 -6.28
N PRO A 83 -15.47 -14.53 -6.36
CA PRO A 83 -15.81 -15.51 -7.37
C PRO A 83 -17.25 -15.95 -7.12
N ILE A 84 -18.18 -15.44 -7.94
CA ILE A 84 -19.61 -15.76 -7.82
C ILE A 84 -19.88 -17.16 -8.38
N VAL A 85 -19.05 -17.59 -9.34
CA VAL A 85 -19.19 -18.86 -10.06
C VAL A 85 -17.80 -19.40 -10.39
N GLN A 86 -17.58 -20.68 -10.11
CA GLN A 86 -16.41 -21.41 -10.60
C GLN A 86 -16.82 -22.26 -11.80
N LEU A 87 -16.20 -22.00 -12.95
CA LEU A 87 -16.38 -22.77 -14.18
C LEU A 87 -15.20 -23.73 -14.34
N THR A 88 -15.47 -25.04 -14.33
CA THR A 88 -14.45 -26.06 -14.60
C THR A 88 -14.69 -26.65 -15.98
N PHE A 89 -13.70 -26.49 -16.87
CA PHE A 89 -13.76 -27.05 -18.23
C PHE A 89 -12.93 -28.33 -18.27
N LYS A 90 -13.57 -29.45 -18.58
CA LYS A 90 -12.90 -30.72 -18.88
C LYS A 90 -13.00 -30.98 -20.38
N LYS A 91 -11.84 -31.10 -21.04
CA LYS A 91 -11.79 -31.51 -22.44
C LYS A 91 -12.05 -33.02 -22.50
N MET A 92 -13.08 -33.42 -23.24
CA MET A 92 -13.49 -34.82 -23.39
C MET A 92 -12.89 -35.41 -24.68
N GLU A 93 -13.01 -34.70 -25.81
CA GLU A 93 -12.48 -35.11 -27.12
C GLU A 93 -12.07 -33.89 -27.96
N GLU A 94 -11.75 -34.07 -29.24
CA GLU A 94 -11.62 -32.94 -30.18
C GLU A 94 -12.96 -32.19 -30.26
N GLN A 95 -12.93 -30.93 -29.84
CA GLN A 95 -14.08 -30.00 -29.84
C GLN A 95 -15.24 -30.36 -28.89
N GLN A 96 -15.09 -31.36 -28.03
CA GLN A 96 -16.07 -31.67 -26.98
C GLN A 96 -15.54 -31.27 -25.60
N PHE A 97 -16.28 -30.39 -24.93
CA PHE A 97 -15.95 -29.90 -23.60
C PHE A 97 -17.13 -30.10 -22.66
N GLN A 98 -16.86 -30.68 -21.49
CA GLN A 98 -17.78 -30.69 -20.36
C GLN A 98 -17.51 -29.45 -19.50
N VAL A 99 -18.57 -28.72 -19.17
CA VAL A 99 -18.50 -27.54 -18.30
C VAL A 99 -19.26 -27.85 -17.01
N ASP A 100 -18.52 -27.96 -15.92
CA ASP A 100 -19.10 -28.08 -14.59
C ASP A 100 -19.20 -26.67 -13.98
N ILE A 101 -20.42 -26.22 -13.70
CA ILE A 101 -20.71 -24.90 -13.11
C ILE A 101 -20.97 -25.09 -11.62
N SER A 102 -20.08 -24.56 -10.76
CA SER A 102 -20.26 -24.56 -9.31
C SER A 102 -20.57 -23.16 -8.83
N PHE A 103 -21.74 -22.98 -8.22
CA PHE A 103 -22.13 -21.73 -7.57
C PHE A 103 -21.70 -21.77 -6.10
N GLU A 104 -20.94 -20.77 -5.67
CA GLU A 104 -20.57 -20.66 -4.26
C GLU A 104 -21.79 -20.13 -3.48
N ASN A 105 -22.61 -21.05 -2.95
CA ASN A 105 -23.82 -20.73 -2.22
C ASN A 105 -23.47 -20.12 -0.86
N LYS A 106 -23.38 -18.79 -0.82
CA LYS A 106 -23.26 -18.04 0.43
C LYS A 106 -24.61 -18.08 1.15
N LYS A 107 -24.86 -19.16 1.88
CA LYS A 107 -26.00 -19.26 2.80
C LYS A 107 -25.86 -18.15 3.86
N SER A 108 -26.63 -17.09 3.66
CA SER A 108 -26.86 -16.01 4.58
C SER A 108 -27.16 -16.58 5.98
N LEU A 109 -26.24 -16.34 6.91
CA LEU A 109 -26.52 -16.47 8.33
C LEU A 109 -27.37 -15.25 8.75
N ILE A 110 -28.58 -15.58 9.22
CA ILE A 110 -29.40 -14.83 10.19
C ILE A 110 -30.25 -13.66 9.64
N ALA A 111 -31.54 -13.94 9.51
CA ALA A 111 -32.68 -13.15 10.02
C ALA A 111 -33.87 -14.15 9.98
N THR A 112 -34.58 -14.50 11.04
CA THR A 112 -34.99 -13.85 12.29
C THR A 112 -35.31 -14.95 13.31
#